data_AF-A0A969HRN8-F1
#
_entry.id   AF-A0A969HRN8-F1
#
_cell.length_a   1.000
_cell.length_b   1.000
_cell.length_c   1.000
_cell.angle_alpha   90.00
_cell.angle_beta   90.00
_cell.angle_gamma   90.00
#
_symmetry.space_group_name_H-M   'P 1'
#
loop_
_entity.id
_entity.type
_entity.pdbx_description
1 polymer ?
#
loop_
_entity_poly.entity_id
_entity_poly.type
_entity_poly.pdbx_seq_one_letter_code
_entity_poly.pdbx_strand_id
1 'polypeptide(L)'
;MAEAAGPRAIGLLLSGYGDDGTEGVRHIKDRGGLVICQTPETAERGDMPQSALRKGYCDRELAPVEMFDEIVRFIKNHPPR
;
A
#
# COMPACT_ATOMS: atom_id res chain seq x y z
N MET A 1 -4.38 -5.21 -12.86
CA MET A 1 -4.35 -3.99 -12.00
C MET A 1 -3.00 -3.31 -12.09
N ALA A 2 -1.94 -3.83 -11.48
CA ALA A 2 -0.62 -3.21 -11.51
C ALA A 2 -0.05 -3.04 -12.95
N GLU A 3 -0.18 -4.06 -13.82
CA GLU A 3 0.21 -3.97 -15.25
C GLU A 3 -0.44 -2.78 -15.97
N ALA A 4 -1.76 -2.64 -15.81
CA ALA A 4 -2.55 -1.66 -16.56
C ALA A 4 -2.43 -0.24 -15.98
N ALA A 5 -2.33 -0.12 -14.65
CA ALA A 5 -2.22 1.16 -13.97
C ALA A 5 -0.77 1.68 -13.90
N GLY A 6 0.21 0.78 -13.87
CA GLY A 6 1.64 1.10 -13.79
C GLY A 6 1.93 2.03 -12.60
N PRO A 7 2.67 3.13 -12.82
CA PRO A 7 2.99 4.11 -11.77
C PRO A 7 1.79 4.81 -11.12
N ARG A 8 0.58 4.65 -11.68
CA ARG A 8 -0.65 5.22 -11.11
C ARG A 8 -1.37 4.27 -10.16
N ALA A 9 -0.89 3.04 -10.01
CA ALA A 9 -1.46 2.09 -9.07
C ALA A 9 -1.22 2.57 -7.63
N ILE A 10 -2.25 2.45 -6.78
CA ILE A 10 -2.15 2.62 -5.34
C ILE A 10 -2.58 1.31 -4.70
N GLY A 11 -1.69 0.69 -3.94
CA GLY A 11 -1.95 -0.51 -3.15
C GLY A 11 -2.13 -0.14 -1.68
N LEU A 12 -3.26 -0.53 -1.10
CA LEU A 12 -3.50 -0.42 0.35
C LEU A 12 -3.44 -1.83 0.97
N LEU A 13 -2.55 -2.01 1.93
CA LEU A 13 -2.44 -3.25 2.70
C LEU A 13 -2.97 -3.01 4.12
N LEU A 14 -4.14 -3.56 4.41
CA LEU A 14 -4.84 -3.36 5.68
C LEU A 14 -4.72 -4.60 6.59
N SER A 15 -5.35 -4.52 7.75
CA SER A 15 -5.53 -5.62 8.70
C SER A 15 -5.96 -6.92 8.01
N GLY A 16 -5.27 -8.02 8.29
CA GLY A 16 -5.50 -9.31 7.62
C GLY A 16 -4.58 -10.42 8.12
N TYR A 17 -4.92 -11.67 7.78
CA TYR A 17 -4.07 -12.85 8.01
C TYR A 17 -3.33 -13.23 6.72
N GLY A 18 -2.14 -13.82 6.87
CA GLY A 18 -1.37 -14.35 5.75
C GLY A 18 -0.52 -13.30 5.03
N ASP A 19 0.01 -13.68 3.87
CA ASP A 19 0.96 -12.88 3.10
C ASP A 19 0.59 -12.73 1.60
N ASP A 20 -0.60 -13.19 1.21
CA ASP A 20 -1.12 -13.06 -0.15
C ASP A 20 -1.19 -11.59 -0.61
N GLY A 21 -1.68 -10.71 0.28
CA GLY A 21 -1.68 -9.27 0.06
C GLY A 21 -0.27 -8.68 -0.06
N THR A 22 0.73 -9.30 0.59
CA THR A 22 2.13 -8.84 0.55
C THR A 22 2.73 -9.00 -0.85
N GLU A 23 2.47 -10.12 -1.53
CA GLU A 23 2.92 -10.32 -2.90
C GLU A 23 2.14 -9.44 -3.89
N GLY A 24 0.85 -9.22 -3.65
CA GLY A 24 0.05 -8.26 -4.42
C GLY A 24 0.63 -6.85 -4.41
N VAL A 25 1.02 -6.33 -3.24
CA VAL A 25 1.63 -5.00 -3.15
C VAL A 25 3.05 -4.94 -3.68
N ARG A 26 3.82 -6.04 -3.58
CA ARG A 26 5.14 -6.16 -4.24
C ARG A 26 5.03 -5.87 -5.74
N HIS A 27 4.04 -6.45 -6.40
CA HIS A 27 3.79 -6.23 -7.83
C HIS A 27 3.37 -4.80 -8.19
N ILE A 28 2.77 -4.06 -7.26
CA ILE A 28 2.44 -2.64 -7.43
C ILE A 28 3.73 -1.82 -7.34
N LYS A 29 4.54 -2.07 -6.31
CA LYS A 29 5.82 -1.40 -6.10
C LYS A 29 6.79 -1.62 -7.26
N ASP A 30 6.91 -2.86 -7.75
CA ASP A 30 7.76 -3.20 -8.90
C ASP A 30 7.42 -2.41 -10.17
N ARG A 31 6.17 -1.93 -10.29
CA ARG A 31 5.70 -1.11 -11.42
C ARG A 31 5.69 0.39 -11.13
N GLY A 32 6.31 0.80 -10.03
CA GLY A 32 6.42 2.20 -9.60
C GLY A 32 5.13 2.80 -9.05
N GLY A 33 4.15 1.96 -8.68
CA GLY A 33 2.96 2.42 -7.96
C GLY A 33 3.26 2.69 -6.48
N LEU A 34 2.34 3.39 -5.81
CA LEU A 34 2.43 3.67 -4.38
C LEU A 34 1.90 2.48 -3.56
N VAL A 35 2.64 2.05 -2.55
CA VAL A 35 2.16 1.09 -1.55
C VAL A 35 2.06 1.76 -0.18
N ILE A 36 0.85 1.74 0.39
CA ILE A 36 0.58 2.19 1.75
C ILE A 36 0.17 0.97 2.58
N CYS A 37 0.87 0.76 3.69
CA CYS A 37 0.56 -0.30 4.65
C CYS A 37 -0.04 0.31 5.92
N GLN A 38 -1.05 -0.35 6.46
CA GLN A 38 -1.64 0.03 7.74
C GLN A 38 -0.62 -0.11 8.86
N THR A 39 -0.53 0.89 9.75
CA THR A 39 0.22 0.79 10.99
C THR A 39 -0.24 -0.43 11.79
N PRO A 40 0.64 -1.38 12.17
CA PRO A 40 0.24 -2.60 12.87
C PRO A 40 -0.58 -2.34 14.14
N GLU A 41 -0.36 -1.20 14.80
CA GLU A 41 -1.06 -0.80 16.04
C GLU A 41 -2.54 -0.48 15.82
N THR A 42 -2.93 -0.12 14.59
CA THR A 42 -4.32 0.17 14.24
C THR A 42 -5.01 -1.01 13.57
N ALA A 43 -4.25 -2.07 13.26
CA ALA A 43 -4.78 -3.29 12.66
C ALA A 43 -5.39 -4.17 13.75
N GLU A 44 -6.59 -4.71 13.51
CA GLU A 44 -7.13 -5.79 14.34
C GLU A 44 -6.21 -7.02 14.26
N ARG A 45 -5.57 -7.23 13.10
CA ARG A 45 -4.62 -8.31 12.82
C ARG A 45 -3.42 -7.78 12.04
N GLY A 46 -2.27 -7.76 12.69
CA GLY A 46 -1.05 -7.12 12.19
C GLY A 46 -0.18 -7.97 11.27
N ASP A 47 -0.45 -9.27 11.11
CA ASP A 47 0.48 -10.20 10.44
C ASP A 47 0.81 -9.77 8.99
N MET A 48 -0.23 -9.42 8.22
CA MET A 48 -0.10 -9.01 6.83
C MET A 48 0.64 -7.67 6.66
N PRO A 49 0.23 -6.55 7.30
CA PRO A 49 0.98 -5.29 7.20
C PRO A 49 2.41 -5.41 7.71
N GLN A 50 2.64 -6.13 8.82
CA GLN A 50 3.99 -6.38 9.32
C GLN A 50 4.86 -7.16 8.33
N SER A 51 4.28 -8.15 7.63
CA SER A 51 5.00 -8.92 6.60
C SER A 51 5.52 -8.02 5.49
N ALA A 52 4.66 -7.15 4.94
CA ALA A 52 5.05 -6.24 3.87
C ALA A 52 6.05 -5.17 4.32
N LEU A 53 5.91 -4.65 5.54
CA LEU A 53 6.85 -3.69 6.12
C LEU A 53 8.24 -4.31 6.26
N ARG A 54 8.34 -5.53 6.82
CA ARG A 54 9.63 -6.25 6.96
C ARG A 54 10.29 -6.54 5.62
N LYS A 55 9.51 -6.84 4.58
CA LYS A 55 10.03 -7.10 3.23
C LYS A 55 10.39 -5.80 2.48
N GLY A 56 10.10 -4.62 3.03
CA GLY A 56 10.38 -3.32 2.39
C GLY A 56 9.43 -2.99 1.23
N TYR A 57 8.27 -3.64 1.16
CA TYR A 57 7.31 -3.46 0.07
C TYR A 57 6.38 -2.27 0.28
N CYS A 58 6.41 -1.64 1.45
CA CYS A 58 5.63 -0.44 1.77
C CYS A 58 6.46 0.82 1.55
N ASP A 59 5.87 1.87 0.97
CA ASP A 59 6.48 3.20 0.84
C ASP A 59 6.03 4.15 1.96
N ARG A 60 4.85 3.85 2.51
CA ARG A 60 4.22 4.56 3.62
C ARG A 60 3.64 3.56 4.60
N GLU A 61 3.79 3.86 5.87
CA GLU A 61 3.13 3.19 6.98
C GLU A 61 2.23 4.24 7.65
N LEU A 62 0.91 4.03 7.59
CA LEU A 62 -0.08 5.04 8.00
C LEU A 62 -1.26 4.38 8.73
N ALA A 63 -1.86 5.08 9.69
CA ALA A 63 -3.16 4.69 10.21
C ALA A 63 -4.26 4.89 9.13
N PRO A 64 -5.37 4.13 9.14
CA PRO A 64 -6.44 4.28 8.14
C PRO A 64 -6.97 5.70 8.01
N VAL A 65 -7.00 6.44 9.13
CA VAL A 65 -7.47 7.85 9.16
C VAL A 65 -6.55 8.80 8.41
N GLU A 66 -5.28 8.46 8.20
CA GLU A 66 -4.28 9.28 7.49
C GLU A 66 -4.16 8.88 6.02
N MET A 67 -4.60 7.67 5.65
CA MET A 67 -4.42 7.14 4.29
C MET A 67 -5.13 7.97 3.23
N PHE A 68 -6.31 8.51 3.54
CA PHE A 68 -7.08 9.30 2.59
C PHE A 68 -6.29 10.53 2.11
N ASP A 69 -5.66 11.25 3.02
CA ASP A 69 -4.91 12.45 2.68
C ASP A 69 -3.67 12.13 1.84
N GLU A 70 -2.98 11.01 2.13
CA GLU A 70 -1.83 10.57 1.32
C GLU A 70 -2.26 10.11 -0.08
N ILE A 71 -3.40 9.42 -0.21
CA ILE A 71 -3.96 9.04 -1.52
C ILE A 71 -4.28 10.30 -2.34
N VAL A 72 -4.97 11.28 -1.74
CA VAL A 72 -5.30 12.53 -2.42
C VAL A 72 -4.04 13.29 -2.82
N ARG A 73 -3.04 13.34 -1.93
CA ARG A 73 -1.73 13.95 -2.23
C ARG A 73 -1.05 13.27 -3.41
N PHE A 74 -1.01 11.93 -3.42
CA PHE A 74 -0.39 11.17 -4.50
C PHE A 74 -1.07 11.42 -5.85
N ILE A 75 -2.41 11.41 -5.88
CA ILE A 75 -3.20 11.69 -7.08
C ILE A 75 -2.97 13.11 -7.59
N LYS A 76 -2.93 14.11 -6.70
CA LYS A 76 -2.64 15.51 -7.09
C LYS A 76 -1.26 15.67 -7.71
N ASN A 77 -0.28 14.88 -7.24
CA ASN A 77 1.08 14.88 -7.80
C ASN A 77 1.20 14.07 -9.10
N HIS A 78 0.20 13.24 -9.44
CA HIS A 78 0.15 12.39 -10.63
C HIS A 78 -1.21 12.52 -11.33
N PRO A 79 -1.54 13.71 -11.89
CA PRO A 79 -2.84 13.93 -12.49
C PRO A 79 -3.11 12.94 -13.65
N PRO A 80 -4.36 12.49 -13.83
CA PRO A 80 -4.74 11.67 -14.96
C PRO A 80 -4.48 12.43 -16.28
N ARG A 81 -4.10 11.69 -17.33
CA ARG A 81 -3.96 12.22 -18.69
C ARG A 81 -5.31 12.61 -19.27
#